data_AF-A0A4R6PZL0-F1
#
_entry.id   AF-A0A4R6PZL0-F1
#
_cell.length_a   1.000
_cell.length_b   1.000
_cell.length_c   1.000
_cell.angle_alpha   90.00
_cell.angle_beta   90.00
_cell.angle_gamma   90.00
#
_symmetry.space_group_name_H-M   'P 1'
#
loop_
_entity.id
_entity.type
_entity.pdbx_description
1 polymer ?
#
loop_
_entity_poly.entity_id
_entity_poly.type
_entity_poly.pdbx_seq_one_letter_code
_entity_poly.pdbx_strand_id
1 'polypeptide(L)'
;MDNKKNEVTFEIVESIGVIAKNPSGWQKELNMVSWNGGQAKYDIRDWDPEHQHMSRGITLSEDDMSIVRQLLDSRTGRNNIQNKEMKDRSWER
;
A
#
# COMPACT_ATOMS: atom_id res chain seq x y z
N MET A 1 -23.84 -7.06 -30.86
CA MET A 1 -22.43 -6.68 -31.09
C MET A 1 -21.77 -6.63 -29.72
N ASP A 2 -20.82 -7.53 -29.50
CA ASP A 2 -20.32 -7.95 -28.19
C ASP A 2 -19.58 -6.87 -27.41
N ASN A 3 -20.09 -6.51 -26.23
CA ASN A 3 -19.47 -5.60 -25.27
C ASN A 3 -18.31 -6.27 -24.48
N LYS A 4 -17.57 -7.19 -25.13
CA LYS A 4 -16.61 -8.10 -24.48
C LYS A 4 -15.18 -7.53 -24.34
N LYS A 5 -14.96 -6.25 -24.67
CA LYS A 5 -13.62 -5.70 -24.88
C LYS A 5 -12.93 -5.10 -23.65
N ASN A 6 -13.61 -4.96 -22.51
CA ASN A 6 -13.09 -4.20 -21.36
C ASN A 6 -13.25 -4.90 -20.00
N GLU A 7 -13.30 -6.23 -19.96
CA GLU A 7 -13.26 -6.94 -18.68
C GLU A 7 -11.83 -6.89 -18.13
N VAL A 8 -11.68 -6.31 -16.94
CA VAL A 8 -10.40 -6.27 -16.22
C VAL A 8 -10.31 -7.52 -15.38
N THR A 9 -9.32 -8.36 -15.65
CA THR A 9 -9.01 -9.53 -14.81
C THR A 9 -7.90 -9.21 -13.83
N PHE A 10 -7.90 -9.89 -12.69
CA PHE A 10 -6.87 -9.74 -11.68
C PHE A 10 -6.57 -11.05 -10.96
N GLU A 11 -5.36 -11.15 -10.43
CA GLU A 11 -4.92 -12.21 -9.55
C GLU A 11 -4.16 -11.58 -8.37
N ILE A 12 -4.60 -11.87 -7.15
CA ILE A 12 -3.85 -11.50 -5.93
C ILE A 12 -2.74 -12.54 -5.76
N VAL A 13 -1.52 -12.14 -6.11
CA VAL A 13 -0.33 -13.00 -6.07
C VAL A 13 0.19 -13.13 -4.65
N GLU A 14 0.08 -12.07 -3.86
CA GLU A 14 0.49 -12.05 -2.45
C GLU A 14 -0.39 -11.10 -1.64
N SER A 15 -0.82 -11.53 -0.45
CA SER A 15 -1.48 -10.68 0.52
C SER A 15 -0.48 -10.18 1.56
N ILE A 16 -0.18 -8.88 1.55
CA ILE A 16 0.85 -8.31 2.44
C ILE A 16 0.23 -7.92 3.78
N GLY A 17 -0.94 -7.27 3.77
CA GLY A 17 -1.62 -6.96 5.02
C GLY A 17 -2.83 -6.05 4.91
N VAL A 18 -3.62 -6.03 5.98
CA VAL A 18 -4.82 -5.20 6.13
C VAL A 18 -4.45 -3.86 6.76
N ILE A 19 -4.76 -2.77 6.07
CA ILE A 19 -4.58 -1.39 6.53
C ILE A 19 -5.76 -0.95 7.39
N ALA A 20 -6.99 -1.28 6.99
CA ALA A 20 -8.21 -0.90 7.72
C ALA A 20 -9.33 -1.92 7.51
N LYS A 21 -10.20 -2.07 8.52
CA LYS A 21 -11.41 -2.90 8.45
C LYS A 21 -12.65 -2.02 8.54
N ASN A 22 -13.60 -2.22 7.64
CA ASN A 22 -14.87 -1.50 7.64
C ASN A 22 -15.98 -2.33 8.31
N PRO A 23 -17.00 -1.69 8.93
CA PRO A 23 -18.13 -2.40 9.53
C PRO A 23 -18.93 -3.27 8.53
N SER A 24 -18.88 -2.94 7.24
CA SER A 24 -19.50 -3.71 6.15
C SER A 24 -18.76 -5.01 5.81
N GLY A 25 -17.64 -5.31 6.48
CA GLY A 25 -16.77 -6.45 6.17
C GLY A 25 -15.73 -6.17 5.09
N TRP A 26 -15.84 -5.05 4.37
CA TRP A 26 -14.82 -4.64 3.41
C TRP A 26 -13.51 -4.28 4.11
N GLN A 27 -12.38 -4.60 3.47
CA GLN A 27 -11.05 -4.38 4.04
C GLN A 27 -10.19 -3.58 3.08
N LYS A 28 -9.55 -2.53 3.60
CA LYS A 28 -8.48 -1.83 2.90
C LYS A 28 -7.20 -2.64 3.05
N GLU A 29 -6.62 -3.07 1.95
CA GLU A 29 -5.48 -3.98 1.96
C GLU A 29 -4.32 -3.43 1.13
N LEU A 30 -3.11 -3.87 1.46
CA LEU A 30 -1.94 -3.81 0.60
C LEU A 30 -1.66 -5.23 0.11
N ASN A 31 -1.65 -5.42 -1.21
CA ASN A 31 -1.45 -6.70 -1.87
C ASN A 31 -0.46 -6.56 -3.04
N MET A 32 0.07 -7.68 -3.54
CA MET A 32 0.66 -7.77 -4.89
C MET A 32 -0.40 -8.32 -5.85
N VAL A 33 -0.74 -7.55 -6.89
CA VAL A 33 -1.79 -7.90 -7.84
C VAL A 33 -1.26 -7.90 -9.26
N SER A 34 -1.50 -8.99 -9.99
CA SER A 34 -1.33 -9.06 -11.44
C SER A 34 -2.62 -8.62 -12.11
N TRP A 35 -2.54 -7.58 -12.94
CA TRP A 35 -3.68 -7.07 -13.72
C TRP A 35 -3.59 -7.58 -15.14
N ASN A 36 -4.68 -8.18 -15.64
CA ASN A 36 -4.79 -8.70 -17.01
C ASN A 36 -3.64 -9.67 -17.39
N GLY A 37 -3.15 -10.47 -16.44
CA GLY A 37 -2.02 -11.38 -16.62
C GLY A 37 -0.66 -10.68 -16.77
N GLY A 38 -0.57 -9.39 -16.46
CA GLY A 38 0.66 -8.62 -16.48
C GLY A 38 1.59 -8.90 -15.29
N GLN A 39 2.65 -8.11 -15.18
CA GLN A 39 3.54 -8.17 -14.03
C GLN A 39 2.79 -7.76 -12.75
N ALA A 40 2.98 -8.54 -11.68
CA ALA A 40 2.44 -8.22 -10.37
C ALA A 40 3.03 -6.91 -9.84
N LYS A 41 2.17 -6.08 -9.25
CA LYS A 41 2.51 -4.76 -8.71
C LYS A 41 1.87 -4.58 -7.34
N TYR A 42 2.42 -3.67 -6.55
CA TYR A 42 1.80 -3.28 -5.30
C TYR A 42 0.45 -2.63 -5.57
N ASP A 43 -0.52 -2.93 -4.72
CA ASP A 43 -1.86 -2.42 -4.90
C ASP A 43 -2.52 -2.15 -3.54
N ILE A 44 -3.10 -0.96 -3.42
CA ILE A 44 -3.84 -0.53 -2.24
C ILE A 44 -5.27 -0.19 -2.65
N ARG A 45 -6.22 -1.00 -2.17
CA ARG A 45 -7.66 -0.78 -2.40
C ARG A 45 -8.51 -1.45 -1.34
N ASP A 46 -9.83 -1.19 -1.37
CA ASP A 46 -10.77 -1.94 -0.56
C ASP A 46 -11.27 -3.16 -1.34
N TRP A 47 -11.26 -4.31 -0.68
CA TRP A 47 -11.79 -5.58 -1.15
C TRP A 47 -13.02 -5.98 -0.34
N ASP A 48 -13.97 -6.64 -0.98
CA ASP A 48 -15.04 -7.33 -0.28
C ASP A 48 -14.49 -8.58 0.45
N PRO A 49 -15.26 -9.18 1.39
CA PRO A 49 -14.77 -10.31 2.19
C PRO A 49 -14.34 -11.55 1.39
N GLU A 50 -14.81 -11.69 0.15
CA GLU A 50 -14.54 -12.83 -0.73
C GLU A 50 -13.54 -12.49 -1.86
N HIS A 51 -12.98 -11.27 -1.88
CA HIS A 51 -12.07 -10.75 -2.91
C HIS A 51 -12.60 -10.88 -4.36
N GLN A 52 -13.93 -10.82 -4.53
CA GLN A 52 -14.60 -10.85 -5.83
C GLN A 52 -14.84 -9.43 -6.37
N HIS A 53 -15.06 -8.49 -5.47
CA HIS A 53 -15.33 -7.10 -5.80
C HIS A 53 -14.29 -6.20 -5.17
N MET A 54 -14.02 -5.09 -5.85
CA MET A 54 -12.99 -4.15 -5.46
C MET A 54 -13.46 -2.72 -5.67
N SER A 55 -13.03 -1.84 -4.77
CA SER A 55 -13.25 -0.42 -4.91
C SER A 55 -12.21 0.20 -5.84
N ARG A 56 -12.34 1.52 -6.07
CA ARG A 56 -11.24 2.29 -6.66
C ARG A 56 -10.05 2.30 -5.71
N GLY A 57 -8.86 2.04 -6.24
CA GLY A 57 -7.62 2.09 -5.49
C GLY A 57 -6.46 2.60 -6.34
N ILE A 58 -5.25 2.29 -5.89
CA ILE A 58 -4.01 2.68 -6.55
C ILE A 58 -3.11 1.46 -6.73
N THR A 59 -2.57 1.32 -7.94
CA THR A 59 -1.53 0.35 -8.26
C THR A 59 -0.21 1.09 -8.39
N LEU A 60 0.82 0.59 -7.73
CA LEU A 60 2.14 1.19 -7.60
C LEU A 60 3.17 0.22 -8.17
N SER A 61 4.09 0.71 -8.99
CA SER A 61 5.26 -0.09 -9.36
C SER A 61 6.15 -0.35 -8.15
N GLU A 62 7.12 -1.25 -8.30
CA GLU A 62 8.17 -1.48 -7.30
C GLU A 62 8.88 -0.17 -6.93
N ASP A 63 9.24 0.63 -7.93
CA ASP A 63 9.92 1.92 -7.76
C ASP A 63 9.04 2.93 -7.02
N ASP A 64 7.75 3.02 -7.38
CA ASP A 64 6.80 3.90 -6.69
C ASP A 64 6.65 3.50 -5.22
N MET A 65 6.53 2.21 -4.92
CA MET A 65 6.37 1.71 -3.55
C MET A 65 7.65 1.92 -2.72
N SER A 66 8.83 1.76 -3.34
CA SER A 66 10.11 2.10 -2.72
C SER A 66 10.16 3.58 -2.31
N ILE A 67 9.69 4.49 -3.17
CA ILE A 67 9.61 5.93 -2.85
C ILE A 67 8.59 6.17 -1.73
N VAL A 68 7.40 5.56 -1.78
CA VAL A 68 6.39 5.68 -0.70
C VAL A 68 6.99 5.25 0.65
N ARG A 69 7.70 4.12 0.68
CA ARG A 69 8.41 3.67 1.88
C ARG A 69 9.42 4.70 2.39
N GLN A 70 10.28 5.23 1.51
CA GLN A 70 11.27 6.25 1.87
C GLN A 70 10.60 7.51 2.44
N LEU A 71 9.47 7.93 1.87
CA LEU A 71 8.69 9.08 2.37
C LEU A 71 8.11 8.81 3.75
N LEU A 72 7.61 7.59 4.01
CA LEU A 72 7.11 7.18 5.32
C LEU A 72 8.24 7.16 6.36
N ASP A 73 9.38 6.54 6.04
CA ASP A 73 10.55 6.48 6.92
C ASP A 73 11.08 7.89 7.24
N SER A 74 11.09 8.79 6.25
CA SER A 74 11.47 10.20 6.44
C SER A 74 10.48 10.96 7.33
N ARG A 75 9.17 10.66 7.21
CA ARG A 75 8.12 11.28 8.04
C ARG A 75 8.19 10.80 9.49
N THR A 76 8.41 9.52 9.72
CA THR A 76 8.49 8.93 11.07
C THR A 76 9.84 9.19 11.74
N GLY A 77 10.91 9.29 10.96
CA GLY A 77 12.27 9.62 11.40
C GLY A 77 12.46 11.03 11.98
N ARG A 78 11.53 11.97 11.75
CA ARG A 78 11.56 13.30 12.40
C ARG A 78 11.35 13.25 13.93
N ASN A 79 10.86 12.15 14.48
CA ASN A 79 10.65 12.04 15.93
C ASN A 79 11.87 11.52 16.72
N ASN A 80 12.95 11.06 16.06
CA ASN A 80 14.11 10.49 16.76
C ASN A 80 15.45 11.19 16.52
N ILE A 81 15.56 12.13 15.56
CA ILE A 81 16.82 12.85 15.32
C ILE A 81 16.91 14.14 16.16
N GLN A 82 15.79 14.84 16.40
CA GLN A 82 15.80 16.04 17.25
C GLN A 82 16.02 15.75 18.74
N ASN A 83 15.71 14.54 19.23
CA ASN A 83 15.97 14.14 20.61
C ASN A 83 17.40 13.67 20.88
N LYS A 84 18.18 13.33 19.84
CA LYS A 84 19.58 12.92 20.00
C LYS A 84 20.52 14.13 20.03
N GLU A 85 20.29 15.11 19.16
CA GLU A 85 21.09 16.35 19.14
C GLU A 85 20.87 17.25 20.36
N MET A 86 19.71 17.20 21.02
CA MET A 86 19.45 17.96 22.26
C MET A 86 20.01 17.27 23.51
N LYS A 87 20.12 15.93 23.53
CA LYS A 87 20.75 15.21 24.64
C LYS A 87 22.27 15.32 24.60
N ASP A 88 22.89 15.26 23.42
CA ASP A 88 24.35 15.34 23.31
C ASP A 88 24.89 16.74 23.66
N ARG A 89 24.14 17.81 23.35
CA ARG A 89 24.51 19.19 23.74
C ARG A 89 24.24 19.53 25.21
N SER A 90 23.56 18.66 25.95
CA SER A 90 23.24 18.87 27.37
C SER A 90 24.36 18.41 28.33
N TRP A 91 25.35 17.66 27.85
CA TRP A 91 26.49 17.16 28.66
C TRP A 91 27.77 18.00 28.49
N GLU A 92 27.74 19.01 27.64
CA GLU A 92 28.87 19.91 27.36
C GLU A 92 28.78 21.25 28.12
N ARG A 93 27.95 21.33 29.17
CA ARG A 93 27.92 22.44 30.12
C ARG A 93 27.95 21.94 31.56
#